data_AF-A0A550J939-F1
#
_entry.id   AF-A0A550J939-F1
#
_cell.length_a   1.000
_cell.length_b   1.000
_cell.length_c   1.000
_cell.angle_alpha   90.00
_cell.angle_beta   90.00
_cell.angle_gamma   90.00
#
_symmetry.space_group_name_H-M   'P 1'
#
loop_
_entity.id
_entity.type
_entity.pdbx_description
1 polymer ?
#
loop_
_entity_poly.entity_id
_entity_poly.type
_entity_poly.pdbx_seq_one_letter_code
_entity_poly.pdbx_strand_id
1 'polypeptide(L)'
;MRAVVMKRKRLATLLCSLLLPALVITGCARPTERLGSIPAPPESGRLRVYFKVISSGDPRFGWKQTEAQAETKLAPIIARVLDSSKVCELVDGADLATVAGGQPEAANYWLRDDRRLAREVGRALHADYGILMERHLGSFTAVRYLLINVHTGAVFEVSSLALPAVQVENFFRKNAVATWKKLYRMARKDLLRAALDKGAGRLPTTAGAPVHVVESAEPEPEALALPVAAANLPTLAVYDFAAVEPLRTAAVILADALREELLRHGKVLLVNRENLNQVLQELAVGQLGLNDESRAVEVGKALAAGQIVAGHLGALGESAVLTAKRIEVESQKTAALASARAAQGKEDRLLEGMEDLARELVKGL
;
A
#
# COMPACT_ATOMS: atom_id res chain seq x y z
N MET A 1 33.00 2.74 -100.94
CA MET A 1 34.15 1.88 -100.60
C MET A 1 34.22 1.69 -99.10
N ARG A 2 34.37 0.41 -98.67
CA ARG A 2 34.86 -0.14 -97.38
C ARG A 2 35.12 0.86 -96.24
N ALA A 3 34.38 0.76 -95.12
CA ALA A 3 34.74 0.07 -93.86
C ALA A 3 35.80 0.85 -93.04
N VAL A 4 35.64 1.08 -91.73
CA VAL A 4 36.15 0.16 -90.69
C VAL A 4 35.85 0.73 -89.28
N VAL A 5 35.16 -0.10 -88.47
CA VAL A 5 35.40 -0.38 -87.03
C VAL A 5 35.10 0.69 -85.96
N MET A 6 34.06 0.41 -85.15
CA MET A 6 34.27 0.13 -83.72
C MET A 6 33.21 -0.84 -83.18
N LYS A 7 33.69 -1.82 -82.40
CA LYS A 7 33.02 -3.06 -81.99
C LYS A 7 32.25 -2.91 -80.67
N ARG A 8 31.02 -3.44 -80.70
CA ARG A 8 30.37 -4.38 -79.75
C ARG A 8 30.63 -4.24 -78.24
N LYS A 9 29.52 -4.17 -77.47
CA LYS A 9 29.00 -5.22 -76.55
C LYS A 9 27.68 -4.70 -75.90
N ARG A 10 26.49 -5.16 -76.32
CA ARG A 10 25.63 -6.21 -75.70
C ARG A 10 25.44 -6.04 -74.18
N LEU A 11 24.26 -5.56 -73.72
CA LEU A 11 23.06 -6.34 -73.36
C LEU A 11 23.18 -7.04 -71.97
N ALA A 12 22.87 -6.27 -70.92
CA ALA A 12 22.49 -6.66 -69.55
C ALA A 12 22.33 -5.30 -68.84
N THR A 13 21.17 -4.81 -68.41
CA THR A 13 20.31 -5.26 -67.31
C THR A 13 19.09 -4.33 -67.32
N LEU A 14 17.89 -4.86 -67.60
CA LEU A 14 16.63 -4.13 -67.46
C LEU A 14 15.65 -5.09 -66.79
N LEU A 15 15.89 -5.34 -65.49
CA LEU A 15 15.03 -6.13 -64.61
C LEU A 15 15.49 -5.91 -63.15
N CYS A 16 15.13 -4.78 -62.56
CA CYS A 16 15.05 -4.63 -61.10
C CYS A 16 14.32 -3.34 -60.72
N SER A 17 13.52 -3.41 -59.65
CA SER A 17 12.81 -2.32 -58.97
C SER A 17 11.41 -1.94 -59.47
N LEU A 18 10.54 -2.96 -59.58
CA LEU A 18 9.11 -2.81 -59.37
C LEU A 18 8.77 -3.58 -58.08
N LEU A 19 9.01 -2.97 -56.92
CA LEU A 19 8.54 -3.47 -55.63
C LEU A 19 8.14 -2.30 -54.73
N LEU A 20 6.88 -2.39 -54.30
CA LEU A 20 6.09 -1.47 -53.49
C LEU A 20 6.75 -1.01 -52.18
N PRO A 21 6.28 0.12 -51.61
CA PRO A 21 6.70 0.60 -50.30
C PRO A 21 6.07 -0.26 -49.21
N ALA A 22 6.82 -1.20 -48.65
CA ALA A 22 6.51 -1.83 -47.38
C ALA A 22 7.54 -1.34 -46.35
N LEU A 23 7.46 -0.04 -46.02
CA LEU A 23 8.09 0.43 -44.78
C LEU A 23 7.23 -0.09 -43.65
N VAL A 24 7.62 -1.27 -43.20
CA VAL A 24 7.13 -1.99 -42.04
C VAL A 24 6.95 -1.00 -40.89
N ILE A 25 5.73 -0.95 -40.37
CA ILE A 25 5.41 -0.42 -39.05
C ILE A 25 6.35 -1.14 -38.08
N THR A 26 7.44 -0.48 -37.67
CA THR A 26 8.24 -0.92 -36.53
C THR A 26 7.38 -0.68 -35.30
N GLY A 27 6.49 -1.63 -35.02
CA GLY A 27 5.97 -1.83 -33.69
C GLY A 27 7.17 -2.09 -32.80
N CYS A 28 7.58 -1.10 -32.01
CA CYS A 28 8.54 -1.26 -30.93
C CYS A 28 7.91 -2.10 -29.80
N ALA A 29 7.52 -3.33 -30.11
CA ALA A 29 7.22 -4.35 -29.14
C ALA A 29 8.53 -5.12 -28.92
N ARG A 30 9.33 -4.68 -27.94
CA ARG A 30 10.25 -5.64 -27.32
C ARG A 30 9.39 -6.71 -26.67
N PRO A 31 9.70 -8.00 -26.84
CA PRO A 31 8.98 -9.05 -26.15
C PRO A 31 9.24 -8.85 -24.65
N THR A 32 8.18 -8.66 -23.88
CA THR A 32 8.21 -8.91 -22.43
C THR A 32 8.85 -10.30 -22.26
N GLU A 33 10.05 -10.38 -21.70
CA GLU A 33 10.67 -11.69 -21.47
C GLU A 33 9.75 -12.53 -20.58
N ARG A 34 9.79 -13.86 -20.73
CA ARG A 34 8.94 -14.73 -19.91
C ARG A 34 9.27 -14.49 -18.43
N LEU A 35 8.27 -14.14 -17.63
CA LEU A 35 8.45 -13.92 -16.19
C LEU A 35 9.01 -15.18 -15.52
N GLY A 36 9.89 -14.95 -14.55
CA GLY A 36 10.32 -16.00 -13.64
C GLY A 36 9.18 -16.48 -12.74
N SER A 37 9.44 -17.55 -11.99
CA SER A 37 8.49 -18.12 -11.04
C SER A 37 9.18 -18.39 -9.71
N ILE A 38 8.46 -18.15 -8.61
CA ILE A 38 8.91 -18.48 -7.26
C ILE A 38 7.97 -19.52 -6.63
N PRO A 39 8.43 -20.29 -5.63
CA PRO A 39 7.55 -21.17 -4.87
C PRO A 39 6.41 -20.37 -4.21
N ALA A 40 5.31 -21.06 -3.89
CA ALA A 40 4.24 -20.44 -3.13
C ALA A 40 4.77 -20.00 -1.75
N PRO A 41 4.44 -18.78 -1.30
CA PRO A 41 4.85 -18.32 0.02
C PRO A 41 4.12 -19.11 1.12
N PRO A 42 4.63 -19.09 2.37
CA PRO A 42 3.87 -19.56 3.52
C PRO A 42 2.50 -18.88 3.61
N GLU A 43 1.49 -19.60 4.10
CA GLU A 43 0.16 -19.01 4.33
C GLU A 43 0.24 -17.88 5.35
N SER A 44 -0.25 -16.71 4.95
CA SER A 44 -0.28 -15.50 5.77
C SER A 44 -1.57 -14.75 5.49
N GLY A 45 -2.29 -14.37 6.55
CA GLY A 45 -3.46 -13.50 6.44
C GLY A 45 -3.12 -12.06 6.06
N ARG A 46 -1.83 -11.67 6.11
CA ARG A 46 -1.36 -10.33 5.71
C ARG A 46 -1.33 -10.19 4.19
N LEU A 47 -1.56 -8.98 3.72
CA LEU A 47 -1.49 -8.67 2.29
C LEU A 47 -0.04 -8.56 1.84
N ARG A 48 0.34 -9.31 0.81
CA ARG A 48 1.70 -9.31 0.25
C ARG A 48 1.82 -8.16 -0.73
N VAL A 49 2.83 -7.32 -0.52
CA VAL A 49 3.07 -6.12 -1.31
C VAL A 49 4.49 -6.19 -1.88
N TYR A 50 4.67 -6.05 -3.18
CA TYR A 50 6.02 -5.86 -3.75
C TYR A 50 6.32 -4.38 -3.93
N PHE A 51 7.61 -4.02 -3.98
CA PHE A 51 8.06 -2.64 -4.16
C PHE A 51 9.01 -2.53 -5.34
N LYS A 52 8.67 -1.70 -6.32
CA LYS A 52 9.46 -1.44 -7.52
C LYS A 52 9.73 0.06 -7.65
N VAL A 53 10.99 0.45 -7.85
CA VAL A 53 11.37 1.80 -8.25
C VAL A 53 11.49 1.83 -9.77
N ILE A 54 10.91 2.85 -10.38
CA ILE A 54 11.05 3.14 -11.81
C ILE A 54 11.49 4.59 -11.98
N SER A 55 12.25 4.90 -13.02
CA SER A 55 12.77 6.23 -13.27
C SER A 55 12.13 6.83 -14.51
N SER A 56 11.70 8.07 -14.40
CA SER A 56 11.38 8.93 -15.53
C SER A 56 12.20 10.21 -15.45
N GLY A 57 12.34 10.91 -16.58
CA GLY A 57 13.08 12.17 -16.62
C GLY A 57 13.76 12.45 -17.95
N ASP A 58 14.37 13.63 -18.01
CA ASP A 58 15.11 14.10 -19.18
C ASP A 58 16.44 13.32 -19.33
N PRO A 59 16.79 12.79 -20.52
CA PRO A 59 18.06 12.10 -20.76
C PRO A 59 19.31 12.91 -20.38
N ARG A 60 19.20 14.24 -20.29
CA ARG A 60 20.28 15.16 -19.88
C ARG A 60 20.55 15.13 -18.36
N PHE A 61 19.59 14.68 -17.56
CA PHE A 61 19.68 14.60 -16.10
C PHE A 61 19.46 13.15 -15.67
N GLY A 62 20.54 12.44 -15.38
CA GLY A 62 20.50 11.05 -14.92
C GLY A 62 20.50 10.97 -13.39
N TRP A 63 19.70 10.05 -12.83
CA TRP A 63 19.85 9.66 -11.43
C TRP A 63 21.25 9.08 -11.19
N LYS A 64 21.95 9.52 -10.14
CA LYS A 64 23.28 9.00 -9.78
C LYS A 64 23.26 7.50 -9.40
N GLN A 65 22.13 7.02 -8.88
CA GLN A 65 21.92 5.63 -8.48
C GLN A 65 20.95 4.94 -9.44
N THR A 66 21.19 3.67 -9.74
CA THR A 66 20.26 2.84 -10.54
C THR A 66 18.94 2.61 -9.81
N GLU A 67 17.94 2.07 -10.51
CA GLU A 67 16.65 1.70 -9.90
C GLU A 67 16.84 0.62 -8.85
N ALA A 68 17.57 -0.44 -9.17
CA ALA A 68 17.91 -1.52 -8.24
C ALA A 68 18.66 -1.03 -6.99
N GLN A 69 19.58 -0.07 -7.15
CA GLN A 69 20.27 0.53 -6.00
C GLN A 69 19.31 1.33 -5.11
N ALA A 70 18.38 2.08 -5.70
CA ALA A 70 17.35 2.81 -4.96
C ALA A 70 16.37 1.85 -4.26
N GLU A 71 15.97 0.77 -4.93
CA GLU A 71 15.11 -0.30 -4.37
C GLU A 71 15.75 -0.92 -3.13
N THR A 72 16.98 -1.42 -3.25
CA THR A 72 17.71 -2.04 -2.13
C THR A 72 17.84 -1.08 -0.94
N LYS A 73 18.06 0.21 -1.20
CA LYS A 73 18.18 1.23 -0.15
C LYS A 73 16.85 1.55 0.55
N LEU A 74 15.74 1.56 -0.20
CA LEU A 74 14.42 1.97 0.32
C LEU A 74 13.59 0.79 0.85
N ALA A 75 13.85 -0.43 0.39
CA ALA A 75 13.11 -1.62 0.78
C ALA A 75 13.03 -1.81 2.31
N PRO A 76 14.10 -1.63 3.11
CA PRO A 76 13.99 -1.74 4.58
C PRO A 76 13.07 -0.69 5.21
N ILE A 77 13.01 0.51 4.63
CA ILE A 77 12.12 1.59 5.09
C ILE A 77 10.68 1.23 4.77
N ILE A 78 10.40 0.81 3.54
CA ILE A 78 9.07 0.36 3.11
C ILE A 78 8.63 -0.85 3.93
N ALA A 79 9.49 -1.85 4.13
CA ALA A 79 9.19 -3.03 4.94
C ALA A 79 8.75 -2.64 6.35
N ARG A 80 9.50 -1.76 7.03
CA ARG A 80 9.14 -1.26 8.37
C ARG A 80 7.79 -0.54 8.40
N VAL A 81 7.52 0.26 7.37
CA VAL A 81 6.28 1.03 7.26
C VAL A 81 5.07 0.12 7.00
N LEU A 82 5.24 -0.93 6.19
CA LEU A 82 4.20 -1.94 5.98
C LEU A 82 3.99 -2.78 7.25
N ASP A 83 5.06 -3.20 7.90
CA ASP A 83 5.04 -4.08 9.07
C ASP A 83 4.43 -3.42 10.31
N SER A 84 4.61 -2.10 10.49
CA SER A 84 4.01 -1.36 11.62
C SER A 84 2.48 -1.44 11.66
N SER A 85 1.84 -1.57 10.49
CA SER A 85 0.40 -1.76 10.38
C SER A 85 -0.06 -3.17 10.73
N LYS A 86 0.84 -4.17 10.66
CA LYS A 86 0.53 -5.62 10.69
C LYS A 86 -0.50 -6.07 9.64
N VAL A 87 -0.81 -5.22 8.65
CA VAL A 87 -1.77 -5.50 7.57
C VAL A 87 -1.06 -6.01 6.33
N CYS A 88 0.05 -5.35 5.96
CA CYS A 88 0.79 -5.64 4.75
C CYS A 88 2.19 -6.15 5.07
N GLU A 89 2.71 -7.09 4.28
CA GLU A 89 4.11 -7.54 4.31
C GLU A 89 4.81 -7.28 2.99
N LEU A 90 6.11 -6.99 3.04
CA LEU A 90 6.91 -6.75 1.85
C LEU A 90 7.38 -8.10 1.25
N VAL A 91 7.20 -8.29 -0.05
CA VAL A 91 7.81 -9.38 -0.81
C VAL A 91 9.33 -9.17 -0.88
N ASP A 92 10.10 -10.25 -0.74
CA ASP A 92 11.56 -10.18 -0.78
C ASP A 92 12.06 -9.60 -2.12
N GLY A 93 13.06 -8.73 -2.05
CA GLY A 93 13.70 -8.15 -3.24
C GLY A 93 14.37 -9.21 -4.13
N ALA A 94 14.85 -10.31 -3.54
CA ALA A 94 15.42 -11.43 -4.30
C ALA A 94 14.36 -12.16 -5.14
N ASP A 95 13.15 -12.33 -4.60
CA ASP A 95 12.00 -12.88 -5.33
C ASP A 95 11.59 -11.95 -6.47
N LEU A 96 11.52 -10.65 -6.20
CA LEU A 96 11.25 -9.63 -7.22
C LEU A 96 12.29 -9.69 -8.35
N ALA A 97 13.58 -9.76 -8.02
CA ALA A 97 14.65 -9.90 -9.01
C ALA A 97 14.54 -11.20 -9.81
N THR A 98 14.15 -12.30 -9.17
CA THR A 98 13.95 -13.62 -9.82
C THR A 98 12.79 -13.57 -10.82
N VAL A 99 11.67 -12.93 -10.46
CA VAL A 99 10.50 -12.83 -11.34
C VAL A 99 10.69 -11.79 -12.44
N ALA A 100 11.25 -10.62 -12.10
CA ALA A 100 11.30 -9.45 -12.96
C ALA A 100 12.67 -9.19 -13.62
N GLY A 101 13.69 -10.03 -13.40
CA GLY A 101 15.07 -9.77 -13.81
C GLY A 101 15.32 -9.59 -15.32
N GLY A 102 14.40 -10.05 -16.18
CA GLY A 102 14.43 -9.83 -17.63
C GLY A 102 13.53 -8.69 -18.13
N GLN A 103 12.84 -7.99 -17.23
CA GLN A 103 11.87 -6.96 -17.61
C GLN A 103 12.54 -5.61 -17.87
N PRO A 104 11.99 -4.78 -18.77
CA PRO A 104 12.54 -3.46 -19.04
C PRO A 104 12.56 -2.59 -17.77
N GLU A 105 13.69 -1.91 -17.50
CA GLU A 105 13.78 -0.93 -16.41
C GLU A 105 12.95 0.33 -16.68
N ALA A 106 12.72 0.67 -17.95
CA ALA A 106 12.10 1.95 -18.30
C ALA A 106 10.64 2.07 -17.79
N ALA A 107 10.36 3.18 -17.09
CA ALA A 107 9.08 3.47 -16.44
C ALA A 107 7.86 3.35 -17.36
N ASN A 108 8.02 3.66 -18.65
CA ASN A 108 6.94 3.54 -19.62
C ASN A 108 6.39 2.11 -19.73
N TYR A 109 7.21 1.06 -19.63
CA TYR A 109 6.71 -0.33 -19.72
C TYR A 109 5.89 -0.73 -18.49
N TRP A 110 6.30 -0.27 -17.31
CA TRP A 110 5.59 -0.53 -16.05
C TRP A 110 4.28 0.26 -15.93
N LEU A 111 4.20 1.42 -16.59
CA LEU A 111 3.05 2.32 -16.52
C LEU A 111 2.07 2.20 -17.70
N ARG A 112 2.46 1.55 -18.81
CA ARG A 112 1.62 1.33 -20.01
C ARG A 112 0.56 0.26 -19.80
N ASP A 113 -0.39 0.21 -20.73
CA ASP A 113 -1.41 -0.85 -20.87
C ASP A 113 -2.10 -1.19 -19.54
N ASP A 114 -2.58 -0.15 -18.84
CA ASP A 114 -3.20 -0.28 -17.52
C ASP A 114 -2.32 -1.02 -16.51
N ARG A 115 -1.01 -0.71 -16.55
CA ARG A 115 0.02 -1.29 -15.69
C ARG A 115 0.02 -2.82 -15.76
N ARG A 116 -0.21 -3.36 -16.95
CA ARG A 116 -0.28 -4.81 -17.20
C ARG A 116 0.95 -5.54 -16.69
N LEU A 117 2.15 -5.06 -17.03
CA LEU A 117 3.41 -5.66 -16.58
C LEU A 117 3.49 -5.71 -15.04
N ALA A 118 3.15 -4.60 -14.37
CA ALA A 118 3.14 -4.52 -12.92
C ALA A 118 2.21 -5.57 -12.28
N ARG A 119 1.04 -5.81 -12.88
CA ARG A 119 0.09 -6.83 -12.40
C ARG A 119 0.58 -8.25 -12.72
N GLU A 120 1.15 -8.50 -13.90
CA GLU A 120 1.69 -9.81 -14.25
C GLU A 120 2.86 -10.20 -13.34
N VAL A 121 3.77 -9.27 -13.06
CA VAL A 121 4.86 -9.44 -12.07
C VAL A 121 4.27 -9.69 -10.68
N GLY A 122 3.29 -8.89 -10.25
CA GLY A 122 2.62 -9.09 -8.96
C GLY A 122 2.00 -10.48 -8.80
N ARG A 123 1.33 -10.99 -9.85
CA ARG A 123 0.77 -12.35 -9.83
C ARG A 123 1.84 -13.43 -9.75
N ALA A 124 2.92 -13.29 -10.51
CA ALA A 124 4.04 -14.23 -10.47
C ALA A 124 4.77 -14.22 -9.12
N LEU A 125 4.71 -13.10 -8.39
CA LEU A 125 5.22 -12.96 -7.02
C LEU A 125 4.25 -13.46 -5.95
N HIS A 126 3.03 -13.89 -6.29
CA HIS A 126 1.93 -14.15 -5.34
C HIS A 126 1.66 -12.94 -4.42
N ALA A 127 1.73 -11.73 -4.98
CA ALA A 127 1.47 -10.48 -4.29
C ALA A 127 0.02 -10.04 -4.49
N ASP A 128 -0.57 -9.45 -3.45
CA ASP A 128 -1.90 -8.84 -3.47
C ASP A 128 -1.83 -7.40 -4.05
N TYR A 129 -0.75 -6.68 -3.75
CA TYR A 129 -0.51 -5.32 -4.22
C TYR A 129 0.92 -5.09 -4.73
N GLY A 130 1.09 -4.07 -5.56
CA GLY A 130 2.39 -3.53 -5.95
C GLY A 130 2.50 -2.05 -5.63
N ILE A 131 3.60 -1.64 -5.01
CA ILE A 131 3.98 -0.24 -4.88
C ILE A 131 5.00 0.08 -5.98
N LEU A 132 4.61 0.91 -6.95
CA LEU A 132 5.53 1.49 -7.91
C LEU A 132 5.90 2.91 -7.48
N MET A 133 7.17 3.12 -7.20
CA MET A 133 7.73 4.44 -6.93
C MET A 133 8.41 4.95 -8.19
N GLU A 134 7.75 5.86 -8.87
CA GLU A 134 8.35 6.61 -9.96
C GLU A 134 9.12 7.80 -9.43
N ARG A 135 10.41 7.85 -9.76
CA ARG A 135 11.28 8.98 -9.48
C ARG A 135 11.47 9.79 -10.77
N HIS A 136 11.01 11.03 -10.77
CA HIS A 136 11.16 11.94 -11.89
C HIS A 136 12.29 12.94 -11.64
N LEU A 137 13.23 13.03 -12.59
CA LEU A 137 14.32 14.02 -12.56
C LEU A 137 14.23 14.96 -13.77
N GLY A 138 14.02 16.24 -13.49
CA GLY A 138 14.01 17.33 -14.48
C GLY A 138 14.36 18.66 -13.80
N SER A 139 13.70 19.76 -14.17
CA SER A 139 13.85 21.06 -13.49
C SER A 139 13.43 21.03 -12.01
N PHE A 140 12.70 20.00 -11.61
CA PHE A 140 12.32 19.68 -10.24
C PHE A 140 12.47 18.17 -10.01
N THR A 141 12.65 17.77 -8.75
CA THR A 141 12.58 16.36 -8.36
C THR A 141 11.15 16.06 -7.94
N ALA A 142 10.50 15.10 -8.58
CA ALA A 142 9.19 14.63 -8.16
C ALA A 142 9.25 13.13 -7.90
N VAL A 143 8.42 12.67 -6.97
CA VAL A 143 8.25 11.26 -6.69
C VAL A 143 6.77 10.96 -6.71
N ARG A 144 6.41 9.91 -7.42
CA ARG A 144 5.06 9.41 -7.50
C ARG A 144 5.03 7.99 -6.98
N TYR A 145 4.13 7.70 -6.05
CA TYR A 145 3.87 6.36 -5.57
C TYR A 145 2.50 5.89 -6.07
N LEU A 146 2.47 4.72 -6.71
CA LEU A 146 1.27 4.04 -7.14
C LEU A 146 1.13 2.76 -6.32
N LEU A 147 0.08 2.64 -5.53
CA LEU A 147 -0.36 1.38 -4.94
C LEU A 147 -1.36 0.74 -5.89
N ILE A 148 -1.02 -0.43 -6.43
CA ILE A 148 -1.80 -1.14 -7.45
C ILE A 148 -2.32 -2.44 -6.86
N ASN A 149 -3.63 -2.64 -6.88
CA ASN A 149 -4.23 -3.93 -6.61
C ASN A 149 -3.95 -4.87 -7.80
N VAL A 150 -3.22 -5.96 -7.55
CA VAL A 150 -2.74 -6.88 -8.59
C VAL A 150 -3.90 -7.61 -9.28
N HIS A 151 -4.99 -7.83 -8.55
CA HIS A 151 -6.13 -8.62 -9.01
C HIS A 151 -7.16 -7.75 -9.73
N THR A 152 -7.55 -6.63 -9.12
CA THR A 152 -8.61 -5.75 -9.66
C THR A 152 -8.06 -4.69 -10.63
N GLY A 153 -6.79 -4.29 -10.47
CA GLY A 153 -6.19 -3.19 -11.20
C GLY A 153 -6.55 -1.80 -10.65
N ALA A 154 -7.18 -1.71 -9.47
CA ALA A 154 -7.35 -0.43 -8.77
C ALA A 154 -5.99 0.23 -8.49
N VAL A 155 -5.93 1.55 -8.58
CA VAL A 155 -4.71 2.35 -8.44
C VAL A 155 -4.94 3.53 -7.51
N PHE A 156 -4.14 3.60 -6.45
CA PHE A 156 -4.09 4.74 -5.55
C PHE A 156 -2.76 5.45 -5.75
N GLU A 157 -2.81 6.75 -6.03
CA GLU A 157 -1.65 7.52 -6.47
C GLU A 157 -1.41 8.71 -5.53
N VAL A 158 -0.19 8.82 -5.02
CA VAL A 158 0.26 9.97 -4.25
C VAL A 158 1.54 10.50 -4.88
N SER A 159 1.55 11.80 -5.21
CA SER A 159 2.71 12.45 -5.84
C SER A 159 3.25 13.56 -4.95
N SER A 160 4.56 13.59 -4.71
CA SER A 160 5.26 14.60 -3.92
C SER A 160 6.30 15.33 -4.76
N LEU A 161 6.38 16.65 -4.58
CA LEU A 161 7.39 17.50 -5.23
C LEU A 161 8.47 17.90 -4.23
N ALA A 162 9.74 17.73 -4.59
CA ALA A 162 10.87 18.27 -3.83
C ALA A 162 11.31 19.60 -4.45
N LEU A 163 11.38 20.64 -3.62
CA LEU A 163 12.05 21.88 -4.00
C LEU A 163 13.57 21.63 -4.14
N PRO A 164 14.30 22.40 -4.99
CA PRO A 164 15.73 22.20 -5.27
C PRO A 164 16.65 22.20 -4.04
N ALA A 165 16.24 22.84 -2.94
CA ALA A 165 17.01 22.96 -1.70
C ALA A 165 16.91 21.73 -0.76
N VAL A 166 16.07 20.74 -1.07
CA VAL A 166 15.85 19.58 -0.20
C VAL A 166 16.94 18.53 -0.41
N GLN A 167 17.59 18.06 0.67
CA GLN A 167 18.45 16.90 0.61
C GLN A 167 17.65 15.66 0.18
N VAL A 168 17.97 15.16 -1.00
CA VAL A 168 17.28 14.06 -1.70
C VAL A 168 17.14 12.79 -0.83
N GLU A 169 18.13 12.47 0.00
CA GLU A 169 18.11 11.26 0.84
C GLU A 169 17.12 11.35 2.02
N ASN A 170 17.09 12.49 2.70
CA ASN A 170 16.13 12.74 3.78
C ASN A 170 14.70 12.90 3.26
N PHE A 171 14.55 13.39 2.03
CA PHE A 171 13.28 13.51 1.33
C PHE A 171 12.60 12.15 1.15
N PHE A 172 13.31 11.16 0.59
CA PHE A 172 12.70 9.84 0.35
C PHE A 172 12.26 9.14 1.63
N ARG A 173 13.06 9.20 2.70
CA ARG A 173 12.73 8.57 3.98
C ARG A 173 11.48 9.20 4.61
N LYS A 174 11.44 10.53 4.73
CA LYS A 174 10.30 11.23 5.34
C LYS A 174 9.03 11.06 4.49
N ASN A 175 9.17 11.11 3.17
CA ASN A 175 8.04 10.91 2.28
C ASN A 175 7.50 9.48 2.32
N ALA A 176 8.34 8.44 2.41
CA ALA A 176 7.86 7.06 2.41
C ALA A 176 6.80 6.79 3.50
N VAL A 177 7.02 7.29 4.72
CA VAL A 177 6.07 7.13 5.84
C VAL A 177 4.78 7.92 5.60
N ALA A 178 4.91 9.21 5.26
CA ALA A 178 3.76 10.09 5.05
C ALA A 178 2.91 9.61 3.84
N THR A 179 3.57 9.26 2.75
CA THR A 179 2.93 8.74 1.53
C THR A 179 2.23 7.42 1.80
N TRP A 180 2.83 6.49 2.57
CA TRP A 180 2.13 5.26 2.93
C TRP A 180 0.88 5.53 3.75
N LYS A 181 0.92 6.43 4.74
CA LYS A 181 -0.28 6.79 5.53
C LYS A 181 -1.41 7.29 4.62
N LYS A 182 -1.10 8.13 3.63
CA LYS A 182 -2.07 8.61 2.63
C LYS A 182 -2.60 7.48 1.77
N LEU A 183 -1.72 6.70 1.14
CA LEU A 183 -2.09 5.55 0.30
C LEU A 183 -2.96 4.54 1.07
N TYR A 184 -2.59 4.20 2.31
CA TYR A 184 -3.34 3.30 3.17
C TYR A 184 -4.74 3.84 3.47
N ARG A 185 -4.87 5.15 3.75
CA ARG A 185 -6.17 5.80 3.98
C ARG A 185 -7.05 5.75 2.74
N MET A 186 -6.50 6.13 1.58
CA MET A 186 -7.20 6.11 0.30
C MET A 186 -7.63 4.69 -0.09
N ALA A 187 -6.75 3.71 0.11
CA ALA A 187 -6.95 2.31 -0.26
C ALA A 187 -7.67 1.49 0.81
N ARG A 188 -8.02 2.05 1.99
CA ARG A 188 -8.48 1.28 3.15
C ARG A 188 -9.61 0.31 2.84
N LYS A 189 -10.62 0.77 2.10
CA LYS A 189 -11.78 -0.07 1.72
C LYS A 189 -11.36 -1.22 0.82
N ASP A 190 -10.42 -0.97 -0.10
CA ASP A 190 -9.87 -1.98 -1.02
C ASP A 190 -8.98 -2.99 -0.28
N LEU A 191 -8.11 -2.51 0.61
CA LEU A 191 -7.29 -3.33 1.51
C LEU A 191 -8.16 -4.23 2.39
N LEU A 192 -9.24 -3.69 2.98
CA LEU A 192 -10.15 -4.46 3.80
C LEU A 192 -10.82 -5.59 3.01
N ARG A 193 -11.31 -5.30 1.81
CA ARG A 193 -11.90 -6.32 0.92
C ARG A 193 -10.88 -7.38 0.53
N ALA A 194 -9.68 -6.97 0.13
CA ALA A 194 -8.62 -7.91 -0.22
C ALA A 194 -8.27 -8.82 0.97
N ALA A 195 -8.21 -8.30 2.19
CA ALA A 195 -7.96 -9.09 3.40
C ALA A 195 -9.09 -10.11 3.67
N LEU A 196 -10.35 -9.69 3.52
CA LEU A 196 -11.52 -10.55 3.70
C LEU A 196 -11.63 -11.64 2.62
N ASP A 197 -11.30 -11.32 1.37
CA ASP A 197 -11.28 -12.28 0.27
C ASP A 197 -10.16 -13.30 0.46
N LYS A 198 -8.94 -12.82 0.74
CA LYS A 198 -7.76 -13.65 0.99
C LYS A 198 -7.99 -14.61 2.14
N GLY A 199 -8.49 -14.11 3.27
CA GLY A 199 -8.78 -14.94 4.43
C GLY A 199 -9.87 -15.98 4.16
N ALA A 200 -10.88 -15.66 3.35
CA ALA A 200 -11.91 -16.61 2.96
C ALA A 200 -11.47 -17.61 1.86
N GLY A 201 -10.21 -17.56 1.41
CA GLY A 201 -9.72 -18.36 0.27
C GLY A 201 -10.40 -17.99 -1.06
N ARG A 202 -11.03 -16.82 -1.15
CA ARG A 202 -11.68 -16.33 -2.36
C ARG A 202 -10.66 -15.59 -3.21
N LEU A 203 -10.70 -15.84 -4.52
CA LEU A 203 -10.04 -14.95 -5.47
C LEU A 203 -10.73 -13.58 -5.39
N PRO A 204 -9.99 -12.45 -5.36
CA PRO A 204 -10.58 -11.13 -5.20
C PRO A 204 -11.67 -10.90 -6.25
N THR A 205 -12.92 -10.84 -5.81
CA THR A 205 -14.07 -11.07 -6.71
C THR A 205 -14.65 -9.77 -7.28
N THR A 206 -14.22 -8.59 -6.80
CA THR A 206 -14.77 -7.34 -7.30
C THR A 206 -13.98 -6.79 -8.48
N ALA A 207 -14.47 -7.12 -9.68
CA ALA A 207 -14.31 -6.31 -10.89
C ALA A 207 -15.06 -4.96 -10.75
N GLY A 208 -14.72 -4.18 -9.73
CA GLY A 208 -15.00 -2.76 -9.75
C GLY A 208 -14.13 -2.14 -10.84
N ALA A 209 -14.66 -1.19 -11.62
CA ALA A 209 -13.85 -0.44 -12.57
C ALA A 209 -12.56 0.03 -11.89
N PRO A 210 -11.39 -0.02 -12.56
CA PRO A 210 -10.13 0.40 -11.97
C PRO A 210 -10.32 1.80 -11.37
N VAL A 211 -10.28 1.87 -10.05
CA VAL A 211 -10.44 3.14 -9.35
C VAL A 211 -9.09 3.82 -9.40
N HIS A 212 -9.02 4.99 -10.02
CA HIS A 212 -7.85 5.85 -9.99
C HIS A 212 -8.14 7.01 -9.03
N VAL A 213 -7.45 7.02 -7.88
CA VAL A 213 -7.53 8.13 -6.92
C VAL A 213 -6.18 8.81 -6.86
N VAL A 214 -6.14 10.10 -7.15
CA VAL A 214 -4.90 10.91 -7.10
C VAL A 214 -5.00 11.91 -5.98
N GLU A 215 -4.01 11.92 -5.10
CA GLU A 215 -3.81 12.97 -4.11
C GLU A 215 -2.43 13.61 -4.28
N SER A 216 -2.37 14.95 -4.33
CA SER A 216 -1.10 15.68 -4.26
C SER A 216 -0.58 15.64 -2.82
N ALA A 217 0.66 15.23 -2.62
CA ALA A 217 1.38 15.44 -1.37
C ALA A 217 1.88 16.88 -1.33
N GLU A 218 0.94 17.81 -1.16
CA GLU A 218 1.28 19.09 -0.54
C GLU A 218 1.81 18.78 0.87
N PRO A 219 2.83 19.51 1.36
CA PRO A 219 3.20 19.41 2.76
C PRO A 219 1.92 19.65 3.55
N GLU A 220 1.47 18.64 4.31
CA GLU A 220 0.40 18.87 5.29
C GLU A 220 0.87 20.09 6.08
N PRO A 221 0.16 21.23 6.01
CA PRO A 221 0.49 22.29 6.92
C PRO A 221 0.34 21.65 8.30
N GLU A 222 1.34 21.84 9.14
CA GLU A 222 1.35 21.43 10.55
C GLU A 222 0.06 21.89 11.30
N ALA A 223 -0.76 22.73 10.64
CA ALA A 223 -2.04 23.33 10.99
C ALA A 223 -3.30 22.43 11.04
N LEU A 224 -3.20 21.10 11.02
CA LEU A 224 -4.28 20.24 11.54
C LEU A 224 -3.90 19.49 12.81
N ALA A 225 -2.72 19.76 13.38
CA ALA A 225 -2.67 19.79 14.83
C ALA A 225 -3.68 20.87 15.23
N LEU A 226 -4.91 20.45 15.58
CA LEU A 226 -5.70 21.22 16.53
C LEU A 226 -4.70 21.69 17.58
N PRO A 227 -4.63 22.99 17.91
CA PRO A 227 -3.84 23.37 19.06
C PRO A 227 -4.38 22.49 20.19
N VAL A 228 -3.56 21.54 20.65
CA VAL A 228 -3.79 20.82 21.89
C VAL A 228 -3.53 21.88 22.95
N ALA A 229 -4.43 22.86 23.00
CA ALA A 229 -4.44 23.94 23.93
C ALA A 229 -4.79 23.30 25.26
N ALA A 230 -3.77 22.86 25.99
CA ALA A 230 -3.79 22.58 27.43
C ALA A 230 -5.14 22.05 27.98
N ALA A 231 -5.76 21.11 27.27
CA ALA A 231 -7.00 20.49 27.68
C ALA A 231 -6.60 19.20 28.40
N ASN A 232 -7.12 18.98 29.60
CA ASN A 232 -6.98 17.73 30.37
C ASN A 232 -7.78 16.60 29.67
N LEU A 233 -7.49 16.35 28.40
CA LEU A 233 -8.08 15.25 27.63
C LEU A 233 -7.53 13.94 28.17
N PRO A 234 -8.37 12.91 28.35
CA PRO A 234 -7.89 11.62 28.79
C PRO A 234 -7.01 10.98 27.72
N THR A 235 -5.89 10.40 28.16
CA THR A 235 -5.05 9.56 27.33
C THR A 235 -5.77 8.23 27.06
N LEU A 236 -5.97 7.90 25.79
CA LEU A 236 -6.68 6.72 25.33
C LEU A 236 -5.76 5.81 24.51
N ALA A 237 -5.58 4.57 24.95
CA ALA A 237 -4.95 3.53 24.11
C ALA A 237 -6.03 2.71 23.40
N VAL A 238 -5.91 2.57 22.07
CA VAL A 238 -6.81 1.71 21.29
C VAL A 238 -6.01 0.49 20.88
N TYR A 239 -6.45 -0.71 21.26
CA TYR A 239 -5.82 -1.96 20.85
C TYR A 239 -6.27 -2.38 19.45
N ASP A 240 -5.46 -3.23 18.80
CA ASP A 240 -5.93 -3.92 17.61
C ASP A 240 -7.10 -4.82 18.02
N PHE A 241 -8.17 -4.85 17.22
CA PHE A 241 -9.31 -5.69 17.51
C PHE A 241 -8.92 -7.16 17.43
N ALA A 242 -9.34 -7.93 18.42
CA ALA A 242 -9.12 -9.37 18.45
C ALA A 242 -10.03 -10.04 17.41
N ALA A 243 -9.48 -10.99 16.66
CA ALA A 243 -10.24 -11.86 15.79
C ALA A 243 -9.48 -13.17 15.58
N VAL A 244 -10.21 -14.22 15.20
CA VAL A 244 -9.63 -15.45 14.69
C VAL A 244 -9.40 -15.34 13.19
N GLU A 245 -8.50 -16.16 12.63
CA GLU A 245 -8.46 -16.30 11.18
C GLU A 245 -9.84 -16.78 10.68
N PRO A 246 -10.35 -16.22 9.57
CA PRO A 246 -9.66 -15.37 8.59
C PRO A 246 -9.78 -13.85 8.80
N LEU A 247 -10.37 -13.40 9.91
CA LEU A 247 -10.75 -11.99 10.13
C LEU A 247 -9.66 -11.14 10.77
N ARG A 248 -8.48 -11.69 11.09
CA ARG A 248 -7.43 -11.00 11.84
C ARG A 248 -6.97 -9.70 11.16
N THR A 249 -6.60 -9.77 9.88
CA THR A 249 -6.14 -8.60 9.13
C THR A 249 -7.24 -7.54 9.00
N ALA A 250 -8.48 -7.99 8.76
CA ALA A 250 -9.65 -7.10 8.71
C ALA A 250 -9.88 -6.36 10.05
N ALA A 251 -9.75 -7.07 11.17
CA ALA A 251 -9.90 -6.51 12.51
C ALA A 251 -8.87 -5.40 12.80
N VAL A 252 -7.63 -5.58 12.34
CA VAL A 252 -6.57 -4.56 12.44
C VAL A 252 -6.90 -3.32 11.60
N ILE A 253 -7.36 -3.50 10.35
CA ILE A 253 -7.76 -2.39 9.48
C ILE A 253 -8.91 -1.58 10.10
N LEU A 254 -9.90 -2.25 10.69
CA LEU A 254 -11.01 -1.60 11.38
C LEU A 254 -10.56 -0.86 12.64
N ALA A 255 -9.59 -1.39 13.40
CA ALA A 255 -9.03 -0.68 14.55
C ALA A 255 -8.28 0.59 14.12
N ASP A 256 -7.55 0.57 12.99
CA ASP A 256 -6.94 1.77 12.43
C ASP A 256 -7.99 2.79 11.97
N ALA A 257 -9.09 2.33 11.38
CA ALA A 257 -10.21 3.20 11.03
C ALA A 257 -10.81 3.88 12.27
N LEU A 258 -11.05 3.12 13.34
CA LEU A 258 -11.54 3.66 14.61
C LEU A 258 -10.57 4.71 15.18
N ARG A 259 -9.26 4.44 15.19
CA ARG A 259 -8.25 5.41 15.67
C ARG A 259 -8.32 6.72 14.92
N GLU A 260 -8.51 6.70 13.61
CA GLU A 260 -8.65 7.92 12.81
C GLU A 260 -9.94 8.68 13.15
N GLU A 261 -11.07 8.01 13.34
CA GLU A 261 -12.33 8.64 13.76
C GLU A 261 -12.20 9.28 15.14
N LEU A 262 -11.58 8.57 16.10
CA LEU A 262 -11.32 9.10 17.45
C LEU A 262 -10.40 10.33 17.41
N LEU A 263 -9.38 10.33 16.55
CA LEU A 263 -8.52 11.48 16.34
C LEU A 263 -9.31 12.67 15.79
N ARG A 264 -10.18 12.44 14.79
CA ARG A 264 -11.05 13.48 14.20
C ARG A 264 -12.02 14.08 15.21
N HIS A 265 -12.51 13.30 16.16
CA HIS A 265 -13.37 13.82 17.24
C HIS A 265 -12.65 14.77 18.20
N GLY A 266 -11.31 14.68 18.33
CA GLY A 266 -10.52 15.63 19.13
C GLY A 266 -10.77 15.60 20.65
N LYS A 267 -11.40 14.54 21.18
CA LYS A 267 -11.78 14.41 22.60
C LYS A 267 -10.80 13.64 23.48
N VAL A 268 -9.74 13.07 22.90
CA VAL A 268 -8.79 12.18 23.57
C VAL A 268 -7.37 12.40 23.07
N LEU A 269 -6.38 12.07 23.89
CA LEU A 269 -4.99 11.95 23.46
C LEU A 269 -4.70 10.49 23.11
N LEU A 270 -4.53 10.18 21.83
CA LEU A 270 -4.28 8.80 21.40
C LEU A 270 -2.84 8.38 21.66
N VAL A 271 -2.67 7.21 22.26
CA VAL A 271 -1.36 6.54 22.38
C VAL A 271 -0.89 6.10 20.99
N ASN A 272 0.39 6.36 20.67
CA ASN A 272 1.00 5.88 19.42
C ASN A 272 1.01 4.34 19.39
N ARG A 273 0.58 3.77 18.26
CA ARG A 273 0.57 2.33 18.01
C ARG A 273 1.94 1.68 18.15
N GLU A 274 3.02 2.38 17.81
CA GLU A 274 4.40 1.88 17.97
C GLU A 274 4.73 1.66 19.45
N ASN A 275 4.43 2.63 20.31
CA ASN A 275 4.62 2.52 21.77
C ASN A 275 3.75 1.39 22.34
N LEU A 276 2.50 1.28 21.88
CA LEU A 276 1.60 0.19 22.27
C LEU A 276 2.18 -1.17 21.89
N ASN A 277 2.66 -1.34 20.66
CA ASN A 277 3.26 -2.58 20.20
C ASN A 277 4.54 -2.93 20.98
N GLN A 278 5.36 -1.93 21.32
CA GLN A 278 6.55 -2.12 22.15
C GLN A 278 6.16 -2.65 23.54
N VAL A 279 5.21 -2.01 24.22
CA VAL A 279 4.74 -2.45 25.55
C VAL A 279 4.13 -3.86 25.49
N LEU A 280 3.34 -4.19 24.46
CA LEU A 280 2.81 -5.55 24.29
C LEU A 280 3.92 -6.59 24.15
N GLN A 281 5.00 -6.25 23.43
CA GLN A 281 6.16 -7.13 23.27
C GLN A 281 6.92 -7.31 24.58
N GLU A 282 7.15 -6.23 25.33
CA GLU A 282 7.84 -6.24 26.63
C GLU A 282 7.08 -7.09 27.66
N LEU A 283 5.75 -7.03 27.66
CA LEU A 283 4.89 -7.79 28.57
C LEU A 283 4.55 -9.21 28.05
N ALA A 284 5.06 -9.59 26.87
CA ALA A 284 4.74 -10.84 26.18
C ALA A 284 3.21 -11.09 26.03
N VAL A 285 2.43 -10.02 25.85
CA VAL A 285 0.97 -10.08 25.68
C VAL A 285 0.63 -10.11 24.19
N GLY A 286 0.08 -11.24 23.73
CA GLY A 286 -0.50 -11.36 22.40
C GLY A 286 -1.88 -10.69 22.28
N GLN A 287 -2.36 -10.46 21.05
CA GLN A 287 -3.67 -9.83 20.80
C GLN A 287 -4.85 -10.55 21.47
N LEU A 288 -4.84 -11.89 21.50
CA LEU A 288 -5.87 -12.69 22.19
C LEU A 288 -5.83 -12.52 23.72
N GLY A 289 -4.67 -12.14 24.27
CA GLY A 289 -4.50 -11.85 25.69
C GLY A 289 -5.19 -10.56 26.12
N LEU A 290 -5.54 -9.67 25.19
CA LEU A 290 -6.26 -8.41 25.46
C LEU A 290 -7.78 -8.60 25.58
N ASN A 291 -8.29 -9.82 25.35
CA ASN A 291 -9.68 -10.18 25.66
C ASN A 291 -9.90 -10.32 27.18
N ASP A 292 -8.83 -10.54 27.94
CA ASP A 292 -8.84 -10.50 29.39
C ASP A 292 -8.69 -9.05 29.85
N GLU A 293 -9.73 -8.53 30.50
CA GLU A 293 -9.77 -7.14 30.98
C GLU A 293 -8.64 -6.84 31.94
N SER A 294 -8.21 -7.81 32.76
CA SER A 294 -7.11 -7.61 33.71
C SER A 294 -5.77 -7.36 33.00
N ARG A 295 -5.51 -8.11 31.92
CA ARG A 295 -4.31 -7.95 31.07
C ARG A 295 -4.38 -6.69 30.24
N ALA A 296 -5.54 -6.37 29.69
CA ALA A 296 -5.75 -5.13 28.95
C ALA A 296 -5.49 -3.90 29.86
N VAL A 297 -5.96 -3.94 31.11
CA VAL A 297 -5.68 -2.89 32.11
C VAL A 297 -4.20 -2.80 32.47
N GLU A 298 -3.49 -3.93 32.63
CA GLU A 298 -2.05 -3.95 32.89
C GLU A 298 -1.26 -3.24 31.78
N VAL A 299 -1.56 -3.56 30.52
CA VAL A 299 -0.98 -2.89 29.35
C VAL A 299 -1.34 -1.40 29.35
N GLY A 300 -2.58 -1.05 29.69
CA GLY A 300 -3.03 0.34 29.81
C GLY A 300 -2.21 1.15 30.83
N LYS A 301 -1.92 0.55 32.00
CA LYS A 301 -1.07 1.16 33.03
C LYS A 301 0.36 1.38 32.53
N ALA A 302 0.94 0.38 31.86
CA ALA A 302 2.28 0.49 31.29
C ALA A 302 2.39 1.58 30.21
N LEU A 303 1.28 1.88 29.52
CA LEU A 303 1.17 2.98 28.55
C LEU A 303 0.84 4.35 29.18
N ALA A 304 0.66 4.42 30.50
CA ALA A 304 0.11 5.59 31.20
C ALA A 304 -1.20 6.10 30.56
N ALA A 305 -2.01 5.18 30.05
CA ALA A 305 -3.31 5.49 29.49
C ALA A 305 -4.34 5.56 30.62
N GLY A 306 -5.14 6.63 30.67
CA GLY A 306 -6.25 6.73 31.62
C GLY A 306 -7.41 5.82 31.23
N GLN A 307 -7.56 5.58 29.91
CA GLN A 307 -8.58 4.70 29.35
C GLN A 307 -8.00 3.83 28.23
N ILE A 308 -8.62 2.68 28.02
CA ILE A 308 -8.29 1.75 26.93
C ILE A 308 -9.53 1.42 26.11
N VAL A 309 -9.35 1.13 24.82
CA VAL A 309 -10.37 0.51 23.97
C VAL A 309 -9.89 -0.87 23.55
N ALA A 310 -10.62 -1.90 23.98
CA ALA A 310 -10.47 -3.26 23.50
C ALA A 310 -11.68 -3.63 22.64
N GLY A 311 -11.51 -4.48 21.63
CA GLY A 311 -12.62 -4.86 20.77
C GLY A 311 -12.41 -6.21 20.11
N HIS A 312 -13.50 -6.78 19.60
CA HIS A 312 -13.51 -8.09 18.97
C HIS A 312 -14.31 -8.05 17.66
N LEU A 313 -13.76 -8.64 16.61
CA LEU A 313 -14.44 -8.91 15.35
C LEU A 313 -14.67 -10.42 15.23
N GLY A 314 -15.94 -10.81 15.05
CA GLY A 314 -16.32 -12.22 14.89
C GLY A 314 -17.65 -12.39 14.17
N ALA A 315 -18.00 -13.64 13.87
CA ALA A 315 -19.29 -13.99 13.30
C ALA A 315 -20.34 -14.24 14.40
N LEU A 316 -21.58 -13.81 14.15
CA LEU A 316 -22.75 -14.12 14.97
C LEU A 316 -23.93 -14.41 14.02
N GLY A 317 -24.23 -15.70 13.83
CA GLY A 317 -25.19 -16.14 12.81
C GLY A 317 -24.73 -15.70 11.41
N GLU A 318 -25.60 -15.04 10.67
CA GLU A 318 -25.34 -14.52 9.31
C GLU A 318 -24.74 -13.11 9.29
N SER A 319 -24.26 -12.62 10.44
CA SER A 319 -23.67 -11.27 10.57
C SER A 319 -22.25 -11.35 11.09
N ALA A 320 -21.37 -10.51 10.55
CA ALA A 320 -20.15 -10.12 11.24
C ALA A 320 -20.48 -9.01 12.25
N VAL A 321 -19.93 -9.14 13.45
CA VAL A 321 -20.14 -8.21 14.55
C VAL A 321 -18.78 -7.72 15.03
N LEU A 322 -18.62 -6.40 15.00
CA LEU A 322 -17.52 -5.73 15.67
C LEU A 322 -18.05 -5.16 16.99
N THR A 323 -17.42 -5.51 18.10
CA THR A 323 -17.67 -4.90 19.40
C THR A 323 -16.45 -4.12 19.85
N ALA A 324 -16.66 -2.99 20.50
CA ALA A 324 -15.60 -2.19 21.11
C ALA A 324 -16.04 -1.70 22.48
N LYS A 325 -15.16 -1.85 23.46
CA LYS A 325 -15.38 -1.54 24.87
C LYS A 325 -14.32 -0.56 25.32
N ARG A 326 -14.76 0.59 25.85
CA ARG A 326 -13.88 1.56 26.51
C ARG A 326 -13.88 1.29 28.01
N ILE A 327 -12.70 1.13 28.58
CA ILE A 327 -12.50 0.75 29.98
C ILE A 327 -11.63 1.82 30.64
N GLU A 328 -12.02 2.23 31.84
CA GLU A 328 -11.21 3.10 32.69
C GLU A 328 -10.14 2.27 33.41
N VAL A 329 -8.86 2.64 33.26
CA VAL A 329 -7.73 1.81 33.69
C VAL A 329 -7.61 1.72 35.21
N GLU A 330 -7.89 2.81 35.93
CA GLU A 330 -7.80 2.83 37.40
C GLU A 330 -8.90 2.02 38.06
N SER A 331 -10.15 2.27 37.67
CA SER A 331 -11.33 1.65 38.29
C SER A 331 -11.69 0.29 37.69
N GLN A 332 -11.13 -0.05 36.52
CA GLN A 332 -11.46 -1.22 35.70
C GLN A 332 -12.93 -1.27 35.26
N LYS A 333 -13.65 -0.15 35.35
CA LYS A 333 -15.06 -0.08 34.96
C LYS A 333 -15.19 0.14 33.46
N THR A 334 -16.28 -0.41 32.93
CA THR A 334 -16.69 -0.16 31.54
C THR A 334 -17.26 1.25 31.45
N ALA A 335 -16.57 2.15 30.75
CA ALA A 335 -17.00 3.53 30.53
C ALA A 335 -17.95 3.66 29.33
N ALA A 336 -17.74 2.86 28.27
CA ALA A 336 -18.64 2.81 27.12
C ALA A 336 -18.54 1.45 26.41
N LEU A 337 -19.60 1.08 25.70
CA LEU A 337 -19.67 -0.09 24.83
C LEU A 337 -20.38 0.30 23.52
N ALA A 338 -19.80 -0.08 22.40
CA ALA A 338 -20.36 0.14 21.08
C ALA A 338 -20.24 -1.13 20.23
N SER A 339 -21.12 -1.29 19.25
CA SER A 339 -21.06 -2.39 18.30
C SER A 339 -21.51 -1.96 16.91
N ALA A 340 -20.87 -2.50 15.89
CA ALA A 340 -21.28 -2.40 14.50
C ALA A 340 -21.55 -3.79 13.93
N ARG A 341 -22.48 -3.89 12.97
CA ARG A 341 -22.87 -5.15 12.33
C ARG A 341 -22.84 -5.00 10.82
N ALA A 342 -22.43 -6.07 10.16
CA ALA A 342 -22.54 -6.20 8.72
C ALA A 342 -23.04 -7.61 8.39
N ALA A 343 -23.75 -7.76 7.26
CA ALA A 343 -24.07 -9.08 6.75
C ALA A 343 -22.78 -9.83 6.40
N GLN A 344 -22.79 -11.15 6.56
CA GLN A 344 -21.67 -12.00 6.16
C GLN A 344 -21.34 -11.79 4.66
N GLY A 345 -20.05 -11.71 4.33
CA GLY A 345 -19.55 -11.37 3.00
C GLY A 345 -19.65 -9.89 2.62
N LYS A 346 -20.15 -9.02 3.52
CA LYS A 346 -20.18 -7.55 3.37
C LYS A 346 -19.50 -6.86 4.54
N GLU A 347 -18.52 -7.52 5.16
CA GLU A 347 -17.80 -7.03 6.33
C GLU A 347 -17.05 -5.71 6.05
N ASP A 348 -16.76 -5.41 4.78
CA ASP A 348 -16.21 -4.13 4.35
C ASP A 348 -17.11 -2.93 4.72
N ARG A 349 -18.43 -3.16 4.86
CA ARG A 349 -19.39 -2.14 5.33
C ARG A 349 -19.20 -1.75 6.79
N LEU A 350 -18.46 -2.53 7.59
CA LEU A 350 -18.13 -2.12 8.96
C LEU A 350 -17.34 -0.80 8.99
N LEU A 351 -16.60 -0.46 7.92
CA LEU A 351 -15.95 0.85 7.80
C LEU A 351 -16.94 2.02 7.83
N GLU A 352 -18.15 1.83 7.30
CA GLU A 352 -19.19 2.87 7.22
C GLU A 352 -19.74 3.22 8.61
N GLY A 353 -19.63 2.30 9.58
CA GLY A 353 -20.07 2.51 10.97
C GLY A 353 -18.98 2.98 11.93
N MET A 354 -17.76 3.27 11.47
CA MET A 354 -16.64 3.59 12.37
C MET A 354 -16.81 4.94 13.06
N GLU A 355 -17.36 5.94 12.37
CA GLU A 355 -17.68 7.26 12.95
C GLU A 355 -18.71 7.11 14.09
N ASP A 356 -19.78 6.34 13.86
CA ASP A 356 -20.79 6.05 14.87
C ASP A 356 -20.21 5.31 16.08
N LEU A 357 -19.35 4.32 15.83
CA LEU A 357 -18.65 3.57 16.87
C LEU A 357 -17.76 4.51 17.71
N ALA A 358 -16.99 5.38 17.05
CA ALA A 358 -16.13 6.35 17.71
C ALA A 358 -16.93 7.32 18.58
N ARG A 359 -18.03 7.87 18.04
CA ARG A 359 -18.93 8.79 18.74
C ARG A 359 -19.51 8.18 20.01
N GLU A 360 -19.98 6.93 19.96
CA GLU A 360 -20.50 6.25 21.15
C GLU A 360 -19.39 5.97 22.17
N LEU A 361 -18.17 5.61 21.72
CA LEU A 361 -17.04 5.36 22.61
C LEU A 361 -16.56 6.63 23.33
N VAL A 362 -16.64 7.81 22.72
CA VAL A 362 -16.24 9.09 23.36
C VAL A 362 -17.40 9.80 24.04
N LYS A 363 -18.57 9.17 24.13
CA LYS A 363 -19.72 9.72 24.86
C LYS A 363 -19.39 9.81 26.35
N GLY A 364 -19.74 10.95 26.97
CA GLY A 364 -19.43 11.20 28.38
C GLY A 364 -17.96 11.54 28.67
N LEU A 365 -17.16 11.84 27.63
CA LEU A 365 -15.90 12.58 27.77
C LEU A 365 -16.11 14.09 27.69
#